data_AF-A0A927NGZ7-F1
#
_entry.id   AF-A0A927NGZ7-F1
#
_cell.length_a   1.000
_cell.length_b   1.000
_cell.length_c   1.000
_cell.angle_alpha   90.00
_cell.angle_beta   90.00
_cell.angle_gamma   90.00
#
_symmetry.space_group_name_H-M   'P 1'
#
loop_
_entity.id
_entity.type
_entity.pdbx_description
1 polymer ?
#
loop_
_entity_poly.entity_id
_entity_poly.type
_entity_poly.pdbx_seq_one_letter_code
_entity_poly.pdbx_strand_id
1 'polypeptide(L)'
;MPFAETKVYFDGSHYIAIPHTTRPTKRRPYKIEETITVQEEVKDSTENVEPSISLENDTEDIKEITNLEEDTKEKVIEEEQPKKVRRTTKKELFNELYRKYIDLKKNERKKMIVKEMEAYFESKQQCIDFVNNNFERKQRNLICRRIRMVRKANLVNFNYFCTFTYDDKLHNEHTFKKKLKTTISHFAVRKNWKYMGVWERAPETKRLHFHGLFEIPENAMVGELFENSDYNLNTHRRTKTIQNTFFNKKFGRSDFEKINTKEDLNREISYIIKYIEKTEEKIVYSKGLYQYFISDILDEDVVSRIGLEDKKLLLFDDFKCFDEGEYIGKVSLDTINKMRKCN
;
A
#
# COMPACT_ATOMS: atom_id res chain seq x y z
N MET A 1 27.60 21.52 13.67
CA MET A 1 26.41 21.59 12.80
C MET A 1 25.17 21.81 13.67
N PRO A 2 24.28 22.76 13.33
CA PRO A 2 23.07 23.05 14.12
C PRO A 2 22.13 21.83 14.26
N PHE A 3 21.91 21.10 13.17
CA PHE A 3 21.11 19.87 13.16
C PHE A 3 21.89 18.69 12.56
N ALA A 4 22.70 18.03 13.38
CA ALA A 4 23.46 16.85 12.96
C ALA A 4 22.58 15.58 12.82
N GLU A 5 23.00 14.66 11.95
CA GLU A 5 22.38 13.34 11.72
C GLU A 5 20.86 13.40 11.42
N THR A 6 20.44 14.43 10.68
CA THR A 6 19.03 14.69 10.40
C THR A 6 18.52 13.75 9.32
N LYS A 7 17.35 13.14 9.53
CA LYS A 7 16.68 12.34 8.49
C LYS A 7 15.91 13.26 7.55
N VAL A 8 16.21 13.21 6.26
CA VAL A 8 15.58 14.04 5.24
C VAL A 8 14.75 13.18 4.29
N TYR A 9 13.54 13.65 3.95
CA TYR A 9 12.70 13.05 2.92
C TYR A 9 12.03 14.13 2.06
N PHE A 10 11.66 13.77 0.83
CA PHE A 10 10.84 14.60 -0.04
C PHE A 10 9.39 14.12 0.01
N ASP A 11 8.46 15.03 0.35
CA ASP A 11 7.05 14.67 0.52
C ASP A 11 6.22 14.68 -0.77
N GLY A 12 6.83 15.12 -1.88
CA GLY A 12 6.19 15.31 -3.18
C GLY A 12 6.20 16.78 -3.63
N SER A 13 6.39 17.71 -2.69
CA SER A 13 6.48 19.14 -2.94
C SER A 13 7.75 19.75 -2.34
N HIS A 14 8.06 19.45 -1.08
CA HIS A 14 9.17 20.07 -0.34
C HIS A 14 10.05 19.02 0.34
N TYR A 15 11.27 19.42 0.69
CA TYR A 15 12.12 18.65 1.57
C TYR A 15 11.80 18.92 3.03
N ILE A 16 11.67 17.83 3.80
CA ILE A 16 11.38 17.88 5.22
C ILE A 16 12.46 17.11 5.97
N ALA A 17 13.01 17.76 6.98
CA ALA A 17 14.02 17.22 7.88
C ALA A 17 13.39 16.83 9.23
N ILE A 18 13.84 15.71 9.78
CA ILE A 18 13.50 15.22 11.13
C ILE A 18 14.81 15.19 11.92
N PRO A 19 15.06 16.19 12.80
CA PRO A 19 16.26 16.23 13.62
C PRO A 19 16.44 14.97 14.45
N HIS A 20 17.70 14.57 14.64
CA HIS A 20 18.02 13.43 15.49
C HIS A 20 17.56 13.70 16.94
N THR A 21 17.03 12.67 17.61
CA THR A 21 16.68 12.75 19.04
C THR A 21 17.17 11.52 19.78
N THR A 22 17.91 11.71 20.87
CA THR A 22 18.41 10.64 21.74
C THR A 22 17.41 10.38 22.86
N ARG A 23 16.20 9.89 22.53
CA ARG A 23 15.23 9.49 23.56
C ARG A 23 15.39 8.00 23.90
N PRO A 24 15.63 7.62 25.18
CA PRO A 24 15.68 6.21 25.56
C PRO A 24 14.33 5.55 25.29
N THR A 25 14.31 4.52 24.44
CA THR A 25 13.09 3.80 24.08
C THR A 25 12.86 2.64 25.05
N LYS A 26 11.75 2.66 25.79
CA LYS A 26 11.28 1.47 26.53
C LYS A 26 10.55 0.56 25.54
N ARG A 27 10.96 -0.71 25.46
CA ARG A 27 10.22 -1.72 24.67
C ARG A 27 8.81 -1.83 25.24
N ARG A 28 7.79 -1.64 24.39
CA ARG A 28 6.41 -1.88 24.79
C ARG A 28 6.22 -3.40 24.94
N PRO A 29 5.65 -3.87 26.06
CA PRO A 29 5.36 -5.29 26.23
C PRO A 29 4.37 -5.76 25.15
N TYR A 30 4.55 -7.00 24.69
CA TYR A 30 3.63 -7.62 23.74
C TYR A 30 2.31 -7.94 24.44
N LYS A 31 1.17 -7.52 23.88
CA LYS A 31 -0.15 -7.90 24.39
C LYS A 31 -0.50 -9.29 23.88
N ILE A 32 -0.75 -10.23 24.79
CA ILE A 32 -1.27 -11.56 24.45
C ILE A 32 -2.73 -11.39 24.04
N GLU A 33 -3.10 -11.90 22.86
CA GLU A 33 -4.46 -11.82 22.34
C GLU A 33 -5.28 -13.05 22.80
N GLU A 34 -6.51 -12.83 23.26
CA GLU A 34 -7.42 -13.91 23.67
C GLU A 34 -7.88 -14.73 22.46
N THR A 35 -7.83 -16.06 22.60
CA THR A 35 -8.37 -17.00 21.61
C THR A 35 -9.85 -17.21 21.84
N ILE A 36 -10.63 -17.10 20.77
CA ILE A 36 -12.07 -17.38 20.71
C ILE A 36 -12.32 -18.62 19.84
N THR A 37 -13.47 -19.24 20.07
CA THR A 37 -13.93 -20.41 19.33
C THR A 37 -15.05 -19.98 18.40
N VAL A 38 -14.80 -20.00 17.09
CA VAL A 38 -15.76 -19.59 16.05
C VAL A 38 -16.38 -20.84 15.44
N GLN A 39 -17.71 -20.84 15.28
CA GLN A 39 -18.45 -21.85 14.53
C GLN A 39 -18.70 -21.31 13.12
N GLU A 40 -18.23 -22.01 12.08
CA GLU A 40 -18.49 -21.63 10.67
C GLU A 40 -19.76 -22.34 10.17
N GLU A 41 -20.69 -21.57 9.59
CA GLU A 41 -21.79 -22.12 8.79
C GLU A 41 -21.28 -22.41 7.37
N VAL A 42 -21.56 -23.61 6.85
CA VAL A 42 -21.23 -23.97 5.47
C VAL A 42 -22.20 -23.24 4.55
N LYS A 43 -21.72 -22.20 3.86
CA LYS A 43 -22.44 -21.58 2.73
C LYS A 43 -21.88 -22.13 1.44
N ASP A 44 -22.70 -22.88 0.70
CA ASP A 44 -22.42 -23.25 -0.68
C ASP A 44 -22.26 -21.99 -1.53
N SER A 45 -21.22 -22.01 -2.35
CA SER A 45 -20.76 -20.86 -3.12
C SER A 45 -21.59 -20.66 -4.38
N THR A 46 -22.56 -19.75 -4.36
CA THR A 46 -22.99 -19.00 -5.55
C THR A 46 -23.84 -17.80 -5.11
N GLU A 47 -23.30 -16.59 -5.26
CA GLU A 47 -24.06 -15.46 -5.81
C GLU A 47 -23.11 -14.27 -6.05
N ASN A 48 -23.11 -13.83 -7.31
CA ASN A 48 -22.36 -12.68 -7.80
C ASN A 48 -23.03 -11.39 -7.33
N VAL A 49 -22.25 -10.45 -6.82
CA VAL A 49 -22.68 -9.04 -6.71
C VAL A 49 -21.65 -8.18 -7.43
N GLU A 50 -22.13 -7.47 -8.45
CA GLU A 50 -21.38 -6.51 -9.26
C GLU A 50 -20.99 -5.26 -8.43
N PRO A 51 -19.81 -4.66 -8.66
CA PRO A 51 -19.45 -3.41 -8.02
C PRO A 51 -19.98 -2.21 -8.82
N SER A 52 -20.97 -1.51 -8.28
CA SER A 52 -21.36 -0.17 -8.75
C SER A 52 -20.46 0.90 -8.11
N ILE A 53 -19.94 1.79 -8.96
CA ILE A 53 -19.00 2.86 -8.60
C ILE A 53 -19.80 4.10 -8.21
N SER A 54 -19.62 4.59 -6.97
CA SER A 54 -19.72 6.01 -6.63
C SER A 54 -18.98 6.30 -5.33
N LEU A 55 -18.07 7.27 -5.36
CA LEU A 55 -17.45 7.87 -4.18
C LEU A 55 -17.72 9.37 -4.28
N GLU A 56 -18.53 9.87 -3.36
CA GLU A 56 -18.46 11.26 -2.94
C GLU A 56 -17.65 11.31 -1.64
N ASN A 57 -16.68 12.23 -1.61
CA ASN A 57 -15.90 12.56 -0.44
C ASN A 57 -16.84 13.17 0.59
N ASP A 58 -16.83 12.68 1.83
CA ASP A 58 -17.32 13.49 2.95
C ASP A 58 -16.42 13.28 4.17
N THR A 59 -15.66 14.32 4.46
CA THR A 59 -15.26 14.70 5.81
C THR A 59 -16.49 15.23 6.53
N GLU A 60 -16.96 14.58 7.60
CA GLU A 60 -17.62 15.26 8.72
C GLU A 60 -17.88 14.33 9.92
N ASP A 61 -18.03 14.99 11.06
CA ASP A 61 -17.93 14.50 12.43
C ASP A 61 -19.14 13.70 12.97
N ILE A 62 -18.82 12.91 13.99
CA ILE A 62 -19.59 12.51 15.18
C ILE A 62 -21.10 12.88 15.22
N LYS A 63 -21.97 11.87 15.39
CA LYS A 63 -22.99 11.79 16.47
C LYS A 63 -23.70 10.43 16.54
N GLU A 64 -24.09 10.10 17.77
CA GLU A 64 -24.78 8.90 18.26
C GLU A 64 -26.08 8.60 17.53
N ILE A 65 -26.41 7.32 17.38
CA ILE A 65 -27.81 6.86 17.29
C ILE A 65 -27.96 5.59 18.13
N THR A 66 -28.52 5.79 19.32
CA THR A 66 -29.29 4.84 20.13
C THR A 66 -30.68 4.60 19.52
N ASN A 67 -31.30 3.45 19.85
CA ASN A 67 -32.72 3.07 19.66
C ASN A 67 -33.11 2.64 18.23
N LEU A 68 -33.95 1.65 17.93
CA LEU A 68 -34.82 0.62 18.56
C LEU A 68 -34.89 -0.52 17.48
N GLU A 69 -35.40 -1.74 17.62
CA GLU A 69 -36.63 -2.25 18.25
C GLU A 69 -36.56 -3.79 18.19
N GLU A 70 -37.13 -4.44 19.20
CA GLU A 70 -37.30 -5.89 19.29
C GLU A 70 -38.43 -6.36 18.36
N ASP A 71 -38.21 -7.47 17.65
CA ASP A 71 -39.32 -8.22 17.08
C ASP A 71 -39.10 -9.72 17.31
N THR A 72 -39.90 -10.25 18.23
CA THR A 72 -40.01 -11.66 18.58
C THR A 72 -40.63 -12.45 17.44
N LYS A 73 -40.02 -13.58 17.05
CA LYS A 73 -40.75 -14.72 16.47
C LYS A 73 -39.97 -16.04 16.58
N GLU A 74 -40.56 -16.91 17.39
CA GLU A 74 -40.69 -18.37 17.38
C GLU A 74 -39.59 -19.28 16.81
N LYS A 75 -39.25 -20.26 17.66
CA LYS A 75 -38.38 -21.41 17.44
C LYS A 75 -38.90 -22.30 16.31
N VAL A 76 -38.04 -22.59 15.34
CA VAL A 76 -38.10 -23.82 14.54
C VAL A 76 -36.78 -24.57 14.75
N ILE A 77 -36.91 -25.84 15.11
CA ILE A 77 -35.81 -26.78 15.35
C ILE A 77 -35.34 -27.26 13.97
N GLU A 78 -34.11 -26.94 13.58
CA GLU A 78 -33.47 -27.50 12.39
C GLU A 78 -32.15 -28.18 12.76
N GLU A 79 -31.97 -29.36 12.16
CA GLU A 79 -31.00 -30.41 12.51
C GLU A 79 -29.54 -29.96 12.29
N GLU A 80 -28.68 -30.27 13.27
CA GLU A 80 -27.27 -29.84 13.29
C GLU A 80 -26.43 -30.58 12.23
N GLN A 81 -26.12 -29.87 11.15
CA GLN A 81 -24.99 -30.18 10.26
C GLN A 81 -23.66 -30.05 11.03
N PRO A 82 -22.63 -30.86 10.71
CA PRO A 82 -21.40 -30.93 11.51
C PRO A 82 -20.59 -29.61 11.45
N LYS A 83 -20.69 -28.83 12.53
CA LYS A 83 -20.00 -27.55 12.72
C LYS A 83 -18.50 -27.76 12.88
N LYS A 84 -17.68 -27.33 11.92
CA LYS A 84 -16.22 -27.26 12.10
C LYS A 84 -15.90 -26.15 13.10
N VAL A 85 -15.39 -26.53 14.26
CA VAL A 85 -14.97 -25.61 15.31
C VAL A 85 -13.56 -25.09 15.00
N ARG A 86 -13.41 -23.77 14.78
CA ARG A 86 -12.11 -23.14 14.52
C ARG A 86 -11.71 -22.23 15.68
N ARG A 87 -10.50 -22.41 16.21
CA ARG A 87 -9.89 -21.49 17.19
C ARG A 87 -9.20 -20.34 16.44
N THR A 88 -9.58 -19.11 16.73
CA THR A 88 -8.98 -17.88 16.15
C THR A 88 -8.88 -16.80 17.22
N THR A 89 -8.21 -15.69 16.96
CA THR A 89 -8.25 -14.52 17.86
C THR A 89 -9.39 -13.56 17.49
N LYS A 90 -9.88 -12.75 18.45
CA LYS A 90 -10.86 -11.67 18.17
C LYS A 90 -10.39 -10.74 17.05
N LYS A 91 -9.07 -10.50 16.95
CA LYS A 91 -8.47 -9.65 15.91
C LYS A 91 -8.42 -10.33 14.55
N GLU A 92 -8.13 -11.62 14.49
CA GLU A 92 -8.19 -12.40 13.25
C GLU A 92 -9.60 -12.44 12.70
N LEU A 93 -10.59 -12.75 13.56
CA LEU A 93 -12.00 -12.68 13.20
C LEU A 93 -12.36 -11.29 12.65
N PHE A 94 -11.97 -10.21 13.35
CA PHE A 94 -12.17 -8.85 12.82
C PHE A 94 -11.56 -8.68 11.41
N ASN A 95 -10.34 -9.16 11.17
CA ASN A 95 -9.69 -9.00 9.85
C ASN A 95 -10.41 -9.82 8.76
N GLU A 96 -10.96 -10.99 9.09
CA GLU A 96 -11.75 -11.81 8.18
C GLU A 96 -13.06 -11.12 7.81
N LEU A 97 -13.81 -10.67 8.82
CA LEU A 97 -15.06 -9.93 8.61
C LEU A 97 -14.83 -8.61 7.86
N TYR A 98 -13.74 -7.91 8.17
CA TYR A 98 -13.37 -6.69 7.47
C TYR A 98 -13.12 -6.93 5.97
N ARG A 99 -12.56 -8.08 5.60
CA ARG A 99 -12.36 -8.48 4.19
C ARG A 99 -13.67 -8.92 3.54
N LYS A 100 -14.50 -9.69 4.26
CA LYS A 100 -15.83 -10.13 3.80
C LYS A 100 -16.72 -8.94 3.40
N TYR A 101 -16.61 -7.82 4.12
CA TYR A 101 -17.42 -6.62 3.92
C TYR A 101 -16.64 -5.44 3.31
N ILE A 102 -15.53 -5.71 2.60
CA ILE A 102 -14.63 -4.67 2.10
C ILE A 102 -15.27 -3.75 1.05
N ASP A 103 -16.31 -4.21 0.37
CA ASP A 103 -17.01 -3.45 -0.67
C ASP A 103 -18.14 -2.57 -0.11
N LEU A 104 -18.58 -2.81 1.13
CA LEU A 104 -19.59 -1.99 1.79
C LEU A 104 -19.05 -0.63 2.23
N LYS A 105 -19.93 0.38 2.34
CA LYS A 105 -19.57 1.69 2.91
C LYS A 105 -19.05 1.51 4.33
N LYS A 106 -18.14 2.39 4.77
CA LYS A 106 -17.46 2.29 6.08
C LYS A 106 -18.44 2.08 7.24
N ASN A 107 -19.55 2.81 7.25
CA ASN A 107 -20.56 2.75 8.31
C ASN A 107 -21.34 1.42 8.29
N GLU A 108 -21.74 0.95 7.11
CA GLU A 108 -22.42 -0.33 6.93
C GLU A 108 -21.51 -1.50 7.30
N ARG A 109 -20.28 -1.49 6.81
CA ARG A 109 -19.23 -2.45 7.17
C ARG A 109 -19.07 -2.55 8.68
N LYS A 110 -19.00 -1.41 9.36
CA LYS A 110 -18.86 -1.35 10.81
C LYS A 110 -20.06 -1.99 11.51
N LYS A 111 -21.30 -1.69 11.08
CA LYS A 111 -22.51 -2.29 11.64
C LYS A 111 -22.52 -3.81 11.48
N MET A 112 -22.18 -4.32 10.29
CA MET A 112 -22.12 -5.76 10.02
C MET A 112 -21.06 -6.47 10.89
N ILE A 113 -19.88 -5.88 11.02
CA ILE A 113 -18.82 -6.43 11.88
C ILE A 113 -19.25 -6.45 13.35
N VAL A 114 -19.85 -5.36 13.87
CA VAL A 114 -20.35 -5.34 15.26
C VAL A 114 -21.36 -6.46 15.49
N LYS A 115 -22.33 -6.63 14.57
CA LYS A 115 -23.36 -7.66 14.66
C LYS A 115 -22.77 -9.07 14.71
N GLU A 116 -21.83 -9.41 13.81
CA GLU A 116 -21.23 -10.76 13.79
C GLU A 116 -20.22 -10.99 14.92
N MET A 117 -19.65 -9.93 15.50
CA MET A 117 -18.70 -10.05 16.61
C MET A 117 -19.38 -10.04 17.99
N GLU A 118 -20.62 -9.58 18.11
CA GLU A 118 -21.33 -9.38 19.39
C GLU A 118 -21.35 -10.63 20.27
N ALA A 119 -21.49 -11.82 19.67
CA ALA A 119 -21.49 -13.10 20.38
C ALA A 119 -20.19 -13.44 21.13
N TYR A 120 -19.09 -12.73 20.86
CA TYR A 120 -17.76 -12.97 21.44
C TYR A 120 -17.36 -11.94 22.51
N PHE A 121 -18.29 -11.10 22.96
CA PHE A 121 -18.08 -10.07 23.99
C PHE A 121 -19.14 -10.17 25.09
N GLU A 122 -18.77 -9.78 26.30
CA GLU A 122 -19.68 -9.76 27.46
C GLU A 122 -20.71 -8.64 27.36
N SER A 123 -20.34 -7.54 26.71
CA SER A 123 -21.19 -6.36 26.53
C SER A 123 -21.09 -5.85 25.10
N LYS A 124 -22.23 -5.42 24.57
CA LYS A 124 -22.31 -4.73 23.27
C LYS A 124 -21.37 -3.53 23.19
N GLN A 125 -21.20 -2.79 24.28
CA GLN A 125 -20.29 -1.64 24.33
C GLN A 125 -18.83 -2.06 24.13
N GLN A 126 -18.39 -3.15 24.79
CA GLN A 126 -17.04 -3.69 24.61
C GLN A 126 -16.79 -4.13 23.16
N CYS A 127 -17.78 -4.74 22.50
CA CYS A 127 -17.71 -5.10 21.09
C CYS A 127 -17.53 -3.86 20.20
N ILE A 128 -18.36 -2.83 20.40
CA ILE A 128 -18.29 -1.57 19.66
C ILE A 128 -16.91 -0.92 19.81
N ASP A 129 -16.39 -0.82 21.03
CA ASP A 129 -15.09 -0.22 21.31
C ASP A 129 -13.94 -1.03 20.69
N PHE A 130 -14.02 -2.36 20.74
CA PHE A 130 -13.04 -3.22 20.08
C PHE A 130 -13.03 -3.02 18.56
N VAL A 131 -14.22 -2.95 17.94
CA VAL A 131 -14.37 -2.71 16.50
C VAL A 131 -13.84 -1.33 16.13
N ASN A 132 -14.20 -0.28 16.86
CA ASN A 132 -13.70 1.09 16.66
C ASN A 132 -12.17 1.16 16.66
N ASN A 133 -11.55 0.63 17.71
CA ASN A 133 -10.10 0.59 17.86
C ASN A 133 -9.42 -0.14 16.69
N ASN A 134 -10.04 -1.21 16.18
CA ASN A 134 -9.50 -1.95 15.04
C ASN A 134 -9.67 -1.22 13.70
N PHE A 135 -10.76 -0.46 13.50
CA PHE A 135 -10.91 0.44 12.36
C PHE A 135 -9.85 1.54 12.37
N GLU A 136 -9.63 2.19 13.52
CA GLU A 136 -8.55 3.17 13.67
C GLU A 136 -7.16 2.56 13.42
N ARG A 137 -6.93 1.33 13.90
CA ARG A 137 -5.71 0.58 13.60
C ARG A 137 -5.53 0.38 12.10
N LYS A 138 -6.58 -0.02 11.37
CA LYS A 138 -6.53 -0.19 9.90
C LYS A 138 -6.22 1.13 9.20
N GLN A 139 -6.88 2.22 9.58
CA GLN A 139 -6.64 3.56 9.03
C GLN A 139 -5.21 4.04 9.31
N ARG A 140 -4.73 3.93 10.55
CA ARG A 140 -3.35 4.29 10.92
C ARG A 140 -2.33 3.47 10.14
N ASN A 141 -2.54 2.16 10.01
CA ASN A 141 -1.67 1.29 9.22
C ASN A 141 -1.65 1.68 7.74
N LEU A 142 -2.79 2.09 7.18
CA LEU A 142 -2.87 2.58 5.82
C LEU A 142 -2.08 3.88 5.63
N ILE A 143 -2.30 4.88 6.50
CA ILE A 143 -1.55 6.15 6.47
C ILE A 143 -0.04 5.88 6.56
N CYS A 144 0.40 5.03 7.49
CA CYS A 144 1.80 4.66 7.61
C CYS A 144 2.34 3.93 6.36
N ARG A 145 1.54 3.07 5.70
CA ARG A 145 1.93 2.44 4.42
C ARG A 145 2.08 3.48 3.32
N ARG A 146 1.12 4.40 3.19
CA ARG A 146 1.14 5.49 2.21
C ARG A 146 2.38 6.38 2.38
N ILE A 147 2.63 6.85 3.59
CA ILE A 147 3.82 7.69 3.90
C ILE A 147 5.11 6.96 3.53
N ARG A 148 5.24 5.68 3.91
CA ARG A 148 6.43 4.88 3.57
C ARG A 148 6.63 4.74 2.07
N MET A 149 5.55 4.51 1.34
CA MET A 149 5.57 4.32 -0.10
C MET A 149 5.98 5.59 -0.82
N VAL A 150 5.33 6.72 -0.51
CA VAL A 150 5.62 8.03 -1.12
C VAL A 150 7.07 8.42 -0.89
N ARG A 151 7.56 8.31 0.36
CA ARG A 151 8.97 8.63 0.68
C ARG A 151 9.97 7.75 -0.08
N LYS A 152 9.66 6.45 -0.22
CA LYS A 152 10.50 5.53 -1.00
C LYS A 152 10.52 5.88 -2.48
N ALA A 153 9.35 6.19 -3.04
CA ALA A 153 9.24 6.51 -4.44
C ALA A 153 9.95 7.82 -4.77
N ASN A 154 9.75 8.86 -3.97
CA ASN A 154 10.38 10.16 -4.21
C ASN A 154 11.90 10.16 -4.01
N LEU A 155 12.45 9.15 -3.33
CA LEU A 155 13.90 9.01 -3.18
C LEU A 155 14.54 8.26 -4.36
N VAL A 156 13.73 7.61 -5.21
CA VAL A 156 14.21 6.85 -6.36
C VAL A 156 13.72 7.48 -7.65
N ASN A 157 14.61 7.56 -8.64
CA ASN A 157 14.25 8.06 -9.97
C ASN A 157 13.60 6.95 -10.82
N PHE A 158 12.37 6.57 -10.48
CA PHE A 158 11.61 5.60 -11.26
C PHE A 158 11.37 6.13 -12.68
N ASN A 159 11.71 5.33 -13.69
CA ASN A 159 11.67 5.73 -15.10
C ASN A 159 10.63 4.96 -15.93
N TYR A 160 10.04 3.89 -15.38
CA TYR A 160 8.93 3.17 -15.99
C TYR A 160 7.82 2.84 -15.00
N PHE A 161 6.58 2.92 -15.46
CA PHE A 161 5.45 2.24 -14.88
C PHE A 161 5.12 1.03 -15.74
N CYS A 162 5.15 -0.15 -15.13
CA CYS A 162 4.98 -1.40 -15.85
C CYS A 162 3.74 -2.14 -15.36
N THR A 163 2.95 -2.63 -16.32
CA THR A 163 1.82 -3.51 -16.08
C THR A 163 2.11 -4.87 -16.70
N PHE A 164 2.03 -5.94 -15.91
CA PHE A 164 2.22 -7.31 -16.39
C PHE A 164 0.93 -8.11 -16.28
N THR A 165 0.56 -8.73 -17.40
CA THR A 165 -0.61 -9.60 -17.53
C THR A 165 -0.15 -10.95 -18.07
N TYR A 166 -0.44 -12.02 -17.34
CA TYR A 166 0.00 -13.35 -17.77
C TYR A 166 -0.90 -13.91 -18.87
N ASP A 167 -0.39 -14.74 -19.77
CA ASP A 167 -1.15 -15.55 -20.73
C ASP A 167 -1.50 -16.90 -20.08
N ASP A 168 -2.77 -17.32 -20.16
CA ASP A 168 -3.28 -18.56 -19.58
C ASP A 168 -2.64 -19.82 -20.19
N LYS A 169 -2.11 -19.71 -21.42
CA LYS A 169 -1.35 -20.78 -22.07
C LYS A 169 0.02 -21.00 -21.44
N LEU A 170 0.60 -19.95 -20.84
CA LEU A 170 1.95 -19.99 -20.27
C LEU A 170 1.91 -20.23 -18.76
N HIS A 171 0.96 -19.62 -18.07
CA HIS A 171 0.89 -19.58 -16.62
C HIS A 171 -0.55 -19.65 -16.10
N ASN A 172 -0.68 -20.19 -14.89
CA ASN A 172 -1.79 -19.87 -14.00
C ASN A 172 -1.37 -18.78 -12.99
N GLU A 173 -2.31 -18.22 -12.24
CA GLU A 173 -2.04 -17.13 -11.29
C GLU A 173 -0.90 -17.43 -10.30
N HIS A 174 -0.88 -18.66 -9.75
CA HIS A 174 0.15 -19.05 -8.78
C HIS A 174 1.54 -19.08 -9.42
N THR A 175 1.67 -19.70 -10.59
CA THR A 175 2.94 -19.77 -11.33
C THR A 175 3.38 -18.40 -11.84
N PHE A 176 2.45 -17.56 -12.30
CA PHE A 176 2.73 -16.19 -12.71
C PHE A 176 3.28 -15.37 -11.53
N LYS A 177 2.55 -15.34 -10.41
CA LYS A 177 2.96 -14.59 -9.21
C LYS A 177 4.35 -15.00 -8.73
N LYS A 178 4.60 -16.30 -8.67
CA LYS A 178 5.90 -16.85 -8.26
C LYS A 178 7.01 -16.49 -9.25
N LYS A 179 6.84 -16.80 -10.54
CA LYS A 179 7.89 -16.64 -11.56
C LYS A 179 8.19 -15.17 -11.87
N LEU A 180 7.19 -14.30 -11.90
CA LEU A 180 7.39 -12.86 -12.12
C LEU A 180 8.17 -12.27 -10.94
N LYS A 181 7.73 -12.52 -9.70
CA LYS A 181 8.42 -12.05 -8.49
C LYS A 181 9.89 -12.50 -8.45
N THR A 182 10.16 -13.77 -8.74
CA THR A 182 11.55 -14.27 -8.80
C THR A 182 12.35 -13.57 -9.90
N THR A 183 11.75 -13.36 -11.07
CA THR A 183 12.43 -12.73 -12.21
C THR A 183 12.83 -11.28 -11.90
N ILE A 184 11.89 -10.46 -11.43
CA ILE A 184 12.18 -9.06 -11.07
C ILE A 184 13.14 -8.95 -9.87
N SER A 185 13.08 -9.89 -8.92
CA SER A 185 14.05 -9.96 -7.83
C SER A 185 15.47 -10.29 -8.31
N HIS A 186 15.61 -11.16 -9.32
CA HIS A 186 16.92 -11.43 -9.92
C HIS A 186 17.46 -10.22 -10.68
N PHE A 187 16.61 -9.45 -11.37
CA PHE A 187 17.03 -8.21 -12.01
C PHE A 187 17.41 -7.14 -10.99
N ALA A 188 16.73 -7.07 -9.86
CA ALA A 188 17.13 -6.17 -8.78
C ALA A 188 18.54 -6.47 -8.24
N VAL A 189 18.90 -7.76 -8.12
CA VAL A 189 20.22 -8.16 -7.62
C VAL A 189 21.30 -8.10 -8.70
N ARG A 190 21.01 -8.57 -9.92
CA ARG A 190 22.04 -8.76 -10.97
C ARG A 190 22.19 -7.59 -11.92
N LYS A 191 21.17 -6.74 -12.02
CA LYS A 191 21.09 -5.63 -12.97
C LYS A 191 20.75 -4.30 -12.28
N ASN A 192 20.79 -4.26 -10.94
CA ASN A 192 20.50 -3.09 -10.12
C ASN A 192 19.13 -2.45 -10.37
N TRP A 193 18.14 -3.22 -10.83
CA TRP A 193 16.78 -2.70 -10.94
C TRP A 193 16.23 -2.35 -9.56
N LYS A 194 15.49 -1.24 -9.45
CA LYS A 194 14.63 -1.00 -8.30
C LYS A 194 13.19 -1.11 -8.74
N TYR A 195 12.34 -1.65 -7.87
CA TYR A 195 10.93 -1.75 -8.19
C TYR A 195 10.06 -1.65 -6.96
N MET A 196 8.84 -1.16 -7.14
CA MET A 196 7.80 -1.12 -6.12
C MET A 196 6.43 -1.29 -6.79
N GLY A 197 5.64 -2.26 -6.33
CA GLY A 197 4.38 -2.56 -6.99
C GLY A 197 3.39 -3.35 -6.16
N VAL A 198 2.25 -3.64 -6.76
CA VAL A 198 1.08 -4.28 -6.14
C VAL A 198 0.49 -5.32 -7.08
N TRP A 199 -0.06 -6.37 -6.49
CA TRP A 199 -0.86 -7.36 -7.20
C TRP A 199 -2.32 -6.89 -7.20
N GLU A 200 -2.94 -6.89 -8.37
CA GLU A 200 -4.31 -6.43 -8.56
C GLU A 200 -5.12 -7.47 -9.34
N ARG A 201 -6.43 -7.50 -9.10
CA ARG A 201 -7.38 -8.20 -9.97
C ARG A 201 -8.20 -7.18 -10.74
N ALA A 202 -8.27 -7.33 -12.06
CA ALA A 202 -9.09 -6.47 -12.89
C ALA A 202 -10.57 -6.54 -12.46
N PRO A 203 -11.32 -5.43 -12.41
CA PRO A 203 -12.70 -5.42 -11.91
C PRO A 203 -13.64 -6.36 -12.68
N GLU A 204 -13.53 -6.37 -14.01
CA GLU A 204 -14.44 -7.11 -14.89
C GLU A 204 -14.02 -8.57 -15.05
N THR A 205 -12.76 -8.82 -15.39
CA THR A 205 -12.26 -10.16 -15.74
C THR A 205 -11.72 -10.94 -14.54
N LYS A 206 -11.52 -10.28 -13.39
CA LYS A 206 -10.88 -10.83 -12.18
C LYS A 206 -9.46 -11.41 -12.38
N ARG A 207 -8.86 -11.17 -13.55
CA ARG A 207 -7.52 -11.64 -13.91
C ARG A 207 -6.46 -10.96 -13.05
N LEU A 208 -5.44 -11.71 -12.65
CA LEU A 208 -4.33 -11.20 -11.85
C LEU A 208 -3.34 -10.39 -12.72
N HIS A 209 -3.08 -9.16 -12.31
CA HIS A 209 -2.09 -8.24 -12.88
C HIS A 209 -1.06 -7.84 -11.82
N PHE A 210 0.12 -7.43 -12.28
CA PHE A 210 1.09 -6.73 -11.46
C PHE A 210 1.35 -5.34 -12.01
N HIS A 211 1.09 -4.32 -11.19
CA HIS A 211 1.44 -2.93 -11.48
C HIS A 211 2.65 -2.54 -10.64
N GLY A 212 3.64 -1.90 -11.25
CA GLY A 212 4.82 -1.47 -10.50
C GLY A 212 5.55 -0.30 -11.14
N LEU A 213 6.15 0.50 -10.27
CA LEU A 213 7.18 1.48 -10.60
C LEU A 213 8.52 0.75 -10.71
N PHE A 214 9.28 1.07 -11.74
CA PHE A 214 10.59 0.47 -12.03
C PHE A 214 11.62 1.56 -12.33
N GLU A 215 12.80 1.38 -11.76
CA GLU A 215 14.02 2.13 -12.10
C GLU A 215 14.93 1.11 -12.74
N ILE A 216 15.04 1.24 -14.06
CA ILE A 216 15.84 0.36 -14.91
C ILE A 216 17.05 1.18 -15.34
N PRO A 217 18.26 0.84 -14.86
CA PRO A 217 19.47 1.55 -15.27
C PRO A 217 19.67 1.54 -16.78
N GLU A 218 20.42 2.51 -17.28
CA GLU A 218 20.79 2.57 -18.69
C GLU A 218 21.49 1.26 -19.11
N ASN A 219 21.14 0.73 -20.28
CA ASN A 219 21.63 -0.56 -20.82
C ASN A 219 21.30 -1.80 -19.96
N ALA A 220 20.49 -1.68 -18.91
CA ALA A 220 20.08 -2.81 -18.06
C ALA A 220 18.73 -3.44 -18.48
N MET A 221 18.03 -2.85 -19.46
CA MET A 221 16.78 -3.37 -20.01
C MET A 221 16.98 -4.81 -20.53
N VAL A 222 16.01 -5.68 -20.28
CA VAL A 222 16.05 -7.08 -20.75
C VAL A 222 15.01 -7.25 -21.83
N GLY A 223 15.43 -7.75 -22.99
CA GLY A 223 14.61 -7.72 -24.20
C GLY A 223 14.52 -6.32 -24.79
N GLU A 224 13.84 -6.24 -25.91
CA GLU A 224 13.60 -5.00 -26.67
C GLU A 224 12.21 -4.44 -26.37
N LEU A 225 12.15 -3.12 -26.23
CA LEU A 225 10.90 -2.37 -26.19
C LEU A 225 10.43 -2.10 -27.61
N PHE A 226 9.17 -2.36 -27.90
CA PHE A 226 8.57 -2.10 -29.20
C PHE A 226 7.19 -1.50 -29.04
N GLU A 227 6.76 -0.74 -30.06
CA GLU A 227 5.42 -0.16 -30.09
C GLU A 227 4.44 -1.21 -30.64
N ASN A 228 3.38 -1.47 -29.89
CA ASN A 228 2.25 -2.28 -30.33
C ASN A 228 0.99 -1.41 -30.40
N SER A 229 0.28 -1.47 -31.53
CA SER A 229 -0.97 -0.76 -31.74
C SER A 229 -2.15 -1.70 -31.57
N ASP A 230 -2.83 -1.62 -30.43
CA ASP A 230 -4.04 -2.40 -30.16
C ASP A 230 -5.29 -1.53 -30.36
N TYR A 231 -6.36 -2.13 -30.85
CA TYR A 231 -7.67 -1.50 -30.86
C TYR A 231 -8.33 -1.72 -29.50
N ASN A 232 -8.50 -0.65 -28.72
CA ASN A 232 -9.18 -0.74 -27.44
C ASN A 232 -10.70 -0.73 -27.69
N LEU A 233 -11.35 -1.85 -27.41
CA LEU A 233 -12.78 -2.05 -27.61
C LEU A 233 -13.63 -1.18 -26.66
N ASN A 234 -13.13 -0.87 -25.46
CA ASN A 234 -13.86 -0.09 -24.47
C ASN A 234 -13.88 1.40 -24.82
N THR A 235 -12.78 1.91 -25.38
CA THR A 235 -12.67 3.33 -25.77
C THR A 235 -12.93 3.55 -27.26
N HIS A 236 -13.16 2.48 -28.04
CA HIS A 236 -13.23 2.47 -29.50
C HIS A 236 -12.10 3.30 -30.16
N ARG A 237 -10.88 3.20 -29.63
CA ARG A 237 -9.71 3.97 -30.08
C ARG A 237 -8.49 3.08 -30.20
N ARG A 238 -7.64 3.35 -31.19
CA ARG A 238 -6.31 2.75 -31.28
C ARG A 238 -5.45 3.30 -30.15
N THR A 239 -4.93 2.40 -29.32
CA THR A 239 -4.01 2.73 -28.23
C THR A 239 -2.64 2.20 -28.60
N LYS A 240 -1.64 3.09 -28.59
CA LYS A 240 -0.24 2.73 -28.76
C LYS A 240 0.31 2.36 -27.39
N THR A 241 0.78 1.13 -27.25
CA THR A 241 1.39 0.63 -26.01
C THR A 241 2.84 0.25 -26.30
N ILE A 242 3.73 0.52 -25.35
CA ILE A 242 5.12 0.08 -25.44
C ILE A 242 5.19 -1.24 -24.71
N GLN A 243 5.58 -2.30 -25.40
CA GLN A 243 5.66 -3.65 -24.83
C GLN A 243 7.09 -4.17 -24.84
N ASN A 244 7.35 -5.21 -24.03
CA ASN A 244 8.67 -5.81 -23.92
C ASN A 244 8.67 -7.26 -24.43
N THR A 245 9.58 -7.55 -25.37
CA THR A 245 9.70 -8.89 -25.99
C THR A 245 10.01 -10.01 -24.99
N PHE A 246 10.89 -9.80 -24.02
CA PHE A 246 11.27 -10.81 -23.03
C PHE A 246 10.11 -11.16 -22.10
N PHE A 247 9.42 -10.15 -21.56
CA PHE A 247 8.29 -10.37 -20.67
C PHE A 247 7.09 -10.95 -21.42
N ASN A 248 6.82 -10.47 -22.64
CA ASN A 248 5.77 -11.02 -23.50
C ASN A 248 5.96 -12.51 -23.77
N LYS A 249 7.17 -12.92 -24.16
CA LYS A 249 7.48 -14.34 -24.41
C LYS A 249 7.37 -15.20 -23.15
N LYS A 250 7.77 -14.66 -21.99
CA LYS A 250 7.90 -15.45 -20.75
C LYS A 250 6.60 -15.53 -19.96
N PHE A 251 5.82 -14.45 -19.94
CA PHE A 251 4.67 -14.31 -19.06
C PHE A 251 3.37 -14.07 -19.83
N GLY A 252 3.42 -13.30 -20.91
CA GLY A 252 2.24 -12.69 -21.55
C GLY A 252 2.39 -11.17 -21.62
N ARG A 253 1.33 -10.47 -22.02
CA ARG A 253 1.35 -9.02 -22.28
C ARG A 253 2.01 -8.22 -21.16
N SER A 254 2.93 -7.35 -21.54
CA SER A 254 3.60 -6.40 -20.65
C SER A 254 3.59 -5.02 -21.27
N ASP A 255 3.15 -4.03 -20.50
CA ASP A 255 3.05 -2.63 -20.93
C ASP A 255 4.05 -1.79 -20.10
N PHE A 256 4.86 -0.97 -20.77
CA PHE A 256 5.96 -0.17 -20.20
C PHE A 256 5.76 1.32 -20.51
N GLU A 257 5.11 2.03 -19.60
CA GLU A 257 4.89 3.47 -19.72
C GLU A 257 6.10 4.22 -19.16
N LYS A 258 6.65 5.17 -19.92
CA LYS A 258 7.77 6.00 -19.43
C LYS A 258 7.26 7.03 -18.42
N ILE A 259 8.00 7.20 -17.34
CA ILE A 259 7.79 8.28 -16.37
C ILE A 259 8.80 9.37 -16.69
N ASN A 260 8.33 10.51 -17.20
CA ASN A 260 9.21 11.61 -17.58
C ASN A 260 9.13 12.77 -16.59
N THR A 261 8.00 12.95 -15.91
CA THR A 261 7.77 14.06 -14.99
C THR A 261 7.41 13.61 -13.58
N LYS A 262 7.46 14.54 -12.63
CA LYS A 262 7.01 14.29 -11.25
C LYS A 262 5.50 14.07 -11.20
N GLU A 263 4.73 14.72 -12.08
CA GLU A 263 3.29 14.56 -12.19
C GLU A 263 2.93 13.14 -12.63
N ASP A 264 3.67 12.57 -13.60
CA ASP A 264 3.54 11.17 -14.00
C ASP A 264 3.79 10.26 -12.79
N LEU A 265 4.92 10.44 -12.10
CA LEU A 265 5.26 9.65 -10.92
C LEU A 265 4.16 9.73 -9.84
N ASN A 266 3.66 10.92 -9.55
CA ASN A 266 2.60 11.12 -8.55
C ASN A 266 1.29 10.45 -8.95
N ARG A 267 0.94 10.46 -10.24
CA ARG A 267 -0.23 9.75 -10.78
C ARG A 267 -0.09 8.24 -10.57
N GLU A 268 1.07 7.67 -10.91
CA GLU A 268 1.31 6.23 -10.79
C GLU A 268 1.42 5.76 -9.32
N ILE A 269 2.03 6.57 -8.45
CA ILE A 269 2.02 6.34 -7.00
C ILE A 269 0.58 6.31 -6.48
N SER A 270 -0.25 7.28 -6.90
CA SER A 270 -1.66 7.36 -6.50
C SER A 270 -2.46 6.14 -6.98
N TYR A 271 -2.19 5.69 -8.21
CA TYR A 271 -2.75 4.46 -8.76
C TYR A 271 -2.41 3.25 -7.87
N ILE A 272 -1.13 3.01 -7.55
CA ILE A 272 -0.75 1.89 -6.68
C ILE A 272 -1.35 2.02 -5.26
N ILE A 273 -1.41 3.23 -4.70
CA ILE A 273 -2.02 3.48 -3.37
C ILE A 273 -3.49 3.07 -3.35
N LYS A 274 -4.25 3.42 -4.39
CA LYS A 274 -5.67 3.06 -4.54
C LYS A 274 -5.89 1.54 -4.38
N TYR A 275 -4.96 0.71 -4.88
CA TYR A 275 -5.08 -0.75 -4.75
C TYR A 275 -4.69 -1.27 -3.38
N ILE A 276 -3.70 -0.65 -2.72
CA ILE A 276 -3.36 -0.99 -1.32
C ILE A 276 -4.54 -0.73 -0.39
N GLU A 277 -5.32 0.31 -0.68
CA GLU A 277 -6.52 0.68 0.07
C GLU A 277 -7.65 -0.33 -0.14
N LYS A 278 -7.89 -0.75 -1.39
CA LYS A 278 -8.99 -1.64 -1.75
C LYS A 278 -8.73 -3.11 -1.40
N THR A 279 -7.55 -3.65 -1.71
CA THR A 279 -7.34 -5.12 -1.68
C THR A 279 -6.64 -5.62 -0.42
N GLU A 280 -6.28 -4.73 0.52
CA GLU A 280 -5.37 -4.99 1.65
C GLU A 280 -4.03 -5.64 1.26
N GLU A 281 -3.70 -5.70 -0.02
CA GLU A 281 -2.49 -6.35 -0.50
C GLU A 281 -1.24 -5.65 0.02
N LYS A 282 -0.18 -6.44 0.19
CA LYS A 282 1.12 -5.91 0.60
C LYS A 282 1.88 -5.44 -0.63
N ILE A 283 2.44 -4.24 -0.55
CA ILE A 283 3.40 -3.75 -1.55
C ILE A 283 4.57 -4.74 -1.63
N VAL A 284 4.97 -5.08 -2.86
CA VAL A 284 6.18 -5.81 -3.15
C VAL A 284 7.21 -4.83 -3.67
N TYR A 285 8.41 -4.83 -3.11
CA TYR A 285 9.43 -3.89 -3.52
C TYR A 285 10.84 -4.45 -3.35
N SER A 286 11.80 -3.95 -4.12
CA SER A 286 13.19 -4.39 -4.09
C SER A 286 13.91 -3.93 -2.81
N LYS A 287 15.02 -4.61 -2.48
CA LYS A 287 15.96 -4.09 -1.48
C LYS A 287 16.56 -2.76 -1.98
N GLY A 288 17.08 -1.96 -1.05
CA GLY A 288 17.71 -0.67 -1.38
C GLY A 288 16.76 0.52 -1.56
N LEU A 289 15.45 0.32 -1.36
CA LEU A 289 14.50 1.42 -1.26
C LEU A 289 14.47 1.95 0.18
N TYR A 290 14.96 3.16 0.37
CA TYR A 290 15.02 3.85 1.66
C TYR A 290 13.93 4.91 1.77
N GLN A 291 13.57 5.29 2.99
CA GLN A 291 12.60 6.36 3.22
C GLN A 291 13.27 7.72 3.41
N TYR A 292 14.52 7.70 3.87
CA TYR A 292 15.26 8.89 4.20
C TYR A 292 16.69 8.76 3.71
N PHE A 293 17.30 9.90 3.44
CA PHE A 293 18.75 10.07 3.50
C PHE A 293 19.11 10.85 4.75
N ILE A 294 20.36 10.73 5.19
CA ILE A 294 20.88 11.42 6.35
C ILE A 294 21.72 12.59 5.84
N SER A 295 21.53 13.76 6.45
CA SER A 295 22.37 14.94 6.22
C SER A 295 22.46 15.74 7.50
N ASP A 296 23.58 16.41 7.72
CA ASP A 296 23.60 17.54 8.65
C ASP A 296 22.96 18.75 7.96
N ILE A 297 22.17 19.53 8.70
CA ILE A 297 21.44 20.70 8.19
C ILE A 297 21.87 21.96 8.93
N LEU A 298 22.10 23.04 8.18
CA LEU A 298 22.43 24.36 8.70
C LEU A 298 21.16 25.17 9.01
N ASP A 299 21.24 26.12 9.94
CA ASP A 299 20.11 26.99 10.28
C ASP A 299 19.67 27.86 9.09
N GLU A 300 20.62 28.31 8.26
CA GLU A 300 20.35 29.11 7.05
C GLU A 300 19.56 28.35 5.97
N ASP A 301 19.61 27.01 6.01
CA ASP A 301 18.92 26.13 5.07
C ASP A 301 17.48 25.79 5.52
N VAL A 302 17.07 26.27 6.71
CA VAL A 302 15.75 26.02 7.30
C VAL A 302 14.84 27.22 7.04
N VAL A 303 13.71 26.98 6.38
CA VAL A 303 12.64 27.98 6.19
C VAL A 303 11.91 28.22 7.50
N SER A 304 11.43 27.15 8.12
CA SER A 304 10.67 27.19 9.37
C SER A 304 10.55 25.81 10.00
N ARG A 305 10.13 25.77 11.25
CA ARG A 305 9.72 24.52 11.91
C ARG A 305 8.26 24.23 11.56
N ILE A 306 7.95 22.95 11.40
CA ILE A 306 6.60 22.46 11.04
C ILE A 306 6.22 21.20 11.81
N GLY A 307 4.94 20.86 11.74
CA GLY A 307 4.38 19.64 12.29
C GLY A 307 4.05 19.73 13.78
N LEU A 308 3.68 18.60 14.36
CA LEU A 308 3.24 18.56 15.75
C LEU A 308 4.42 18.83 16.70
N GLU A 309 4.28 19.85 17.55
CA GLU A 309 5.32 20.37 18.45
C GLU A 309 6.59 20.88 17.72
N ASP A 310 6.47 21.37 16.47
CA ASP A 310 7.60 21.98 15.73
C ASP A 310 8.84 21.08 15.62
N LYS A 311 8.59 19.76 15.58
CA LYS A 311 9.61 18.69 15.57
C LYS A 311 10.24 18.44 14.21
N LYS A 312 9.75 19.08 13.14
CA LYS A 312 10.29 18.91 11.79
C LYS A 312 10.73 20.25 11.24
N LEU A 313 11.63 20.21 10.27
CA LEU A 313 12.17 21.39 9.60
C LEU A 313 11.69 21.37 8.14
N LEU A 314 11.15 22.49 7.67
CA LEU A 314 10.94 22.76 6.26
C LEU A 314 12.23 23.35 5.68
N LEU A 315 12.76 22.75 4.61
CA LEU A 315 14.03 23.15 4.01
C LEU A 315 13.81 23.96 2.73
N PHE A 316 14.74 24.86 2.42
CA PHE A 316 14.78 25.51 1.10
C PHE A 316 15.06 24.49 0.00
N ASP A 317 14.63 24.76 -1.24
CA ASP A 317 14.79 23.82 -2.35
C ASP A 317 16.25 23.59 -2.77
N ASP A 318 17.17 24.48 -2.39
CA ASP A 318 18.59 24.45 -2.75
C ASP A 318 19.51 24.27 -1.53
N PHE A 319 18.97 23.71 -0.44
CA PHE A 319 19.72 23.49 0.80
C PHE A 319 21.01 22.67 0.61
N LYS A 320 21.98 22.90 1.48
CA LYS A 320 23.28 22.22 1.44
C LYS A 320 23.23 20.89 2.19
N CYS A 321 23.77 19.85 1.57
CA CYS A 321 23.91 18.53 2.16
C CYS A 321 25.33 18.32 2.69
N PHE A 322 25.42 17.77 3.90
CA PHE A 322 26.68 17.45 4.56
C PHE A 322 26.62 16.06 5.18
N ASP A 323 27.72 15.32 5.11
CA ASP A 323 27.85 14.02 5.78
C ASP A 323 29.01 14.07 6.78
N GLU A 324 28.69 13.87 8.06
CA GLU A 324 29.67 13.90 9.16
C GLU A 324 30.50 15.20 9.18
N GLY A 325 29.83 16.33 8.87
CA GLY A 325 30.46 17.66 8.77
C GLY A 325 31.12 17.98 7.42
N GLU A 326 31.28 17.04 6.50
CA GLU A 326 31.87 17.27 5.18
C GLU A 326 30.81 17.76 4.18
N TYR A 327 31.12 18.83 3.43
CA TYR A 327 30.22 19.36 2.41
C TYR A 327 30.18 18.47 1.16
N ILE A 328 29.01 17.93 0.85
CA ILE A 328 28.82 17.04 -0.30
C ILE A 328 28.32 17.81 -1.54
N GLY A 329 27.48 18.84 -1.33
CA GLY A 329 26.88 19.62 -2.40
C GLY A 329 25.50 20.15 -2.04
N LYS A 330 24.91 20.97 -2.92
CA LYS A 330 23.48 21.31 -2.84
C LYS A 330 22.62 20.08 -3.11
N VAL A 331 21.39 20.06 -2.57
CA VAL A 331 20.47 18.94 -2.78
C VAL A 331 20.22 18.70 -4.27
N SER A 332 20.48 17.47 -4.71
CA SER A 332 20.25 16.99 -6.07
C SER A 332 20.20 15.46 -6.03
N LEU A 333 19.77 14.82 -7.12
CA LEU A 333 19.77 13.35 -7.19
C LEU A 333 21.19 12.77 -6.98
N ASP A 334 22.20 13.40 -7.57
CA ASP A 334 23.60 12.98 -7.48
C ASP A 334 24.16 13.15 -6.07
N THR A 335 23.88 14.30 -5.44
CA THR A 335 24.25 14.55 -4.03
C THR A 335 23.58 13.51 -3.14
N ILE A 336 22.26 13.32 -3.30
CA ILE A 336 21.46 12.37 -2.53
C ILE A 336 21.99 10.94 -2.66
N ASN A 337 22.46 10.52 -3.85
CA ASN A 337 23.02 9.19 -4.08
C ASN A 337 24.32 8.92 -3.29
N LYS A 338 25.08 9.97 -2.95
CA LYS A 338 26.30 9.88 -2.13
C LYS A 338 26.00 9.83 -0.63
N MET A 339 24.83 10.30 -0.20
CA MET A 339 24.45 10.37 1.22
C MET A 339 24.10 9.00 1.80
N ARG A 340 24.41 8.81 3.09
CA ARG A 340 23.92 7.67 3.89
C ARG A 340 22.38 7.61 3.87
N LYS A 341 21.84 6.39 3.86
CA LYS A 341 20.40 6.12 3.75
C LYS A 341 19.85 5.35 4.94
N CYS A 342 18.60 5.61 5.32
CA CYS A 342 17.94 4.86 6.38
C CYS A 342 16.42 4.68 6.17
N ASN A 343 15.81 3.83 7.01
CA ASN A 343 14.37 3.57 7.04
C ASN A 343 13.69 4.09 8.31
#